data_AF-E1SUP7-F1
#
_entry.id   AF-E1SUP7-F1
#
_cell.length_a   1.000
_cell.length_b   1.000
_cell.length_c   1.000
_cell.angle_alpha   90.00
_cell.angle_beta   90.00
_cell.angle_gamma   90.00
#
_symmetry.space_group_name_H-M   'P 1'
#
loop_
_entity.id
_entity.type
_entity.pdbx_description
1 polymer ?
#
loop_
_entity_poly.entity_id
_entity_poly.type
_entity_poly.pdbx_seq_one_letter_code
_entity_poly.pdbx_strand_id
1 'polypeptide(L)'
;MVTEQTLTELNQRIESALKGLVDADDEARELLLAQLLDQLELRQQTLTALLQTPLGEDGQWLQAQLSQTQQLASEANQHLSAQRMRLGGYRKGRKQVRTYQQIEAGRG
;
A
#
# COMPACT_ATOMS: atom_id res chain seq x y z
N MET A 1 -20.90 -4.66 17.94
CA MET A 1 -20.60 -6.03 17.44
C MET A 1 -19.73 -5.88 16.21
N VAL A 2 -18.63 -6.62 16.15
CA VAL A 2 -17.82 -6.72 14.92
C VAL A 2 -18.62 -7.51 13.90
N THR A 3 -18.76 -7.00 12.67
CA THR A 3 -19.54 -7.66 11.61
C THR A 3 -18.69 -7.86 10.35
N GLU A 4 -19.12 -8.78 9.49
CA GLU A 4 -18.56 -8.96 8.15
C GLU A 4 -18.65 -7.67 7.31
N GLN A 5 -19.69 -6.87 7.52
CA GLN A 5 -19.84 -5.58 6.87
C GLN A 5 -18.73 -4.60 7.30
N THR A 6 -18.38 -4.56 8.60
CA THR A 6 -17.23 -3.77 9.07
C THR A 6 -15.92 -4.21 8.41
N LEU A 7 -15.71 -5.53 8.25
CA LEU A 7 -14.53 -6.05 7.56
C LEU A 7 -14.48 -5.63 6.08
N THR A 8 -15.64 -5.66 5.42
CA THR A 8 -15.79 -5.26 4.01
C THR A 8 -15.47 -3.77 3.82
N GLU A 9 -15.99 -2.92 4.71
CA GLU A 9 -15.68 -1.49 4.70
C GLU A 9 -14.20 -1.21 4.93
N LEU A 10 -13.55 -1.95 5.86
CA LEU A 10 -12.11 -1.84 6.09
C LEU A 10 -11.31 -2.24 4.85
N ASN A 11 -11.68 -3.34 4.18
CA ASN A 11 -11.04 -3.76 2.92
C ASN A 11 -11.11 -2.65 1.86
N GLN A 12 -12.28 -2.04 1.67
CA GLN A 12 -12.46 -0.95 0.71
C GLN A 12 -11.62 0.29 1.07
N ARG A 13 -11.56 0.67 2.35
CA ARG A 13 -10.73 1.81 2.80
C ARG A 13 -9.24 1.56 2.55
N ILE A 14 -8.78 0.34 2.81
CA ILE A 14 -7.39 -0.08 2.56
C ILE A 14 -7.08 0.00 1.06
N GLU A 15 -7.95 -0.53 0.20
CA GLU A 15 -7.80 -0.43 -1.26
C GLU A 15 -7.76 1.03 -1.74
N SER A 16 -8.65 1.88 -1.20
CA SER A 16 -8.66 3.31 -1.52
C SER A 16 -7.37 4.01 -1.08
N ALA A 17 -6.87 3.71 0.12
CA ALA A 17 -5.62 4.27 0.62
C ALA A 17 -4.42 3.82 -0.24
N LEU A 18 -4.35 2.54 -0.62
CA LEU A 18 -3.32 2.01 -1.52
C LEU A 18 -3.33 2.72 -2.88
N LYS A 19 -4.52 2.95 -3.46
CA LYS A 19 -4.67 3.73 -4.70
C LYS A 19 -4.23 5.18 -4.53
N GLY A 20 -4.59 5.82 -3.41
CA GLY A 20 -4.21 7.19 -3.09
C GLY A 20 -2.69 7.42 -2.97
N LEU A 21 -1.94 6.41 -2.53
CA LEU A 21 -0.48 6.48 -2.38
C LEU A 21 0.30 6.64 -3.70
N VAL A 22 -0.33 6.36 -4.85
CA VAL A 22 0.34 6.46 -6.17
C VAL A 22 0.64 7.90 -6.55
N ASP A 23 -0.29 8.79 -6.26
CA ASP A 23 -0.27 10.18 -6.73
C ASP A 23 -0.08 11.19 -5.59
N ALA A 24 -0.09 10.74 -4.33
CA ALA A 24 0.18 11.57 -3.18
C ALA A 24 1.60 12.17 -3.22
N ASP A 25 1.68 13.47 -2.91
CA ASP A 25 2.92 14.14 -2.56
C ASP A 25 3.48 13.60 -1.23
N ASP A 26 4.66 14.07 -0.83
CA ASP A 26 5.37 13.50 0.33
C ASP A 26 4.59 13.68 1.65
N GLU A 27 3.90 14.81 1.84
CA GLU A 27 3.12 15.11 3.06
C GLU A 27 1.82 14.30 3.11
N ALA A 28 1.05 14.29 2.01
CA ALA A 28 -0.16 13.49 1.90
C ALA A 28 0.15 11.99 2.00
N ARG A 29 1.32 11.55 1.51
CA ARG A 29 1.76 10.16 1.58
C ARG A 29 2.03 9.69 2.99
N GLU A 30 2.71 10.50 3.82
CA GLU A 30 2.94 10.14 5.22
C GLU A 30 1.61 9.98 5.98
N LEU A 31 0.66 10.89 5.75
CA LEU A 31 -0.67 10.81 6.33
C LEU A 31 -1.42 9.55 5.87
N LEU A 32 -1.42 9.27 4.57
CA LEU A 32 -2.07 8.08 4.00
C LEU A 32 -1.42 6.78 4.50
N LEU A 33 -0.11 6.75 4.68
CA LEU A 33 0.59 5.60 5.25
C LEU A 33 0.20 5.35 6.70
N ALA A 34 0.12 6.41 7.53
CA ALA A 34 -0.35 6.29 8.91
C ALA A 34 -1.79 5.75 8.96
N GLN A 35 -2.69 6.33 8.16
CA GLN A 35 -4.08 5.86 8.06
C GLN A 35 -4.18 4.41 7.57
N LEU A 36 -3.36 4.01 6.60
CA LEU A 36 -3.31 2.64 6.09
C LEU A 36 -2.87 1.66 7.19
N LEU A 37 -1.87 2.01 8.00
CA LEU A 37 -1.43 1.19 9.13
C LEU A 37 -2.54 1.00 10.17
N ASP A 38 -3.22 2.08 10.56
CA ASP A 38 -4.34 2.02 11.51
C ASP A 38 -5.48 1.13 10.96
N GLN A 39 -5.80 1.26 9.67
CA GLN A 39 -6.83 0.45 9.03
C GLN A 39 -6.44 -1.04 8.96
N LEU A 40 -5.18 -1.35 8.71
CA LEU A 40 -4.67 -2.73 8.70
C LEU A 40 -4.73 -3.36 10.10
N GLU A 41 -4.41 -2.59 11.14
CA GLU A 41 -4.54 -3.05 12.53
C GLU A 41 -6.02 -3.33 12.86
N LEU A 42 -6.92 -2.39 12.55
CA LEU A 42 -8.37 -2.59 12.73
C LEU A 42 -8.89 -3.80 11.95
N ARG A 43 -8.39 -4.02 10.72
CA ARG A 43 -8.73 -5.20 9.92
C ARG A 43 -8.27 -6.48 10.61
N GLN A 44 -7.05 -6.51 11.15
CA GLN A 44 -6.53 -7.67 11.87
C GLN A 44 -7.35 -7.98 13.12
N GLN A 45 -7.69 -6.97 13.92
CA GLN A 45 -8.53 -7.12 15.11
C GLN A 45 -9.93 -7.63 14.73
N THR A 46 -10.52 -7.06 13.67
CA THR A 46 -11.83 -7.45 13.13
C THR A 46 -11.84 -8.91 12.67
N LEU A 47 -10.84 -9.32 11.89
CA LEU A 47 -10.68 -10.71 11.46
C LEU A 47 -10.53 -11.66 12.64
N THR A 48 -9.68 -11.30 13.61
CA THR A 48 -9.47 -12.10 14.83
C THR A 48 -10.78 -12.30 15.59
N ALA A 49 -11.61 -11.25 15.70
CA ALA A 49 -12.92 -11.35 16.33
C ALA A 49 -13.89 -12.25 15.53
N LEU A 50 -13.95 -12.09 14.19
CA LEU A 50 -14.83 -12.89 13.33
C LEU A 50 -14.44 -14.37 13.29
N LEU A 51 -13.16 -14.69 13.43
CA LEU A 51 -12.68 -16.08 13.55
C LEU A 51 -13.19 -16.79 14.82
N GLN A 52 -13.64 -16.05 15.84
CA GLN A 52 -14.26 -16.61 17.05
C GLN A 52 -15.79 -16.77 16.93
N THR A 53 -16.35 -16.52 15.74
CA THR A 53 -17.78 -16.67 15.45
C THR A 53 -18.02 -17.85 14.50
N PRO A 54 -19.27 -18.27 14.23
CA PRO A 54 -19.56 -19.33 13.26
C PRO A 54 -19.00 -19.08 11.85
N LEU A 55 -18.78 -17.82 11.45
CA LEU A 55 -18.10 -17.49 10.19
C LEU A 55 -16.67 -18.02 10.13
N GLY A 56 -15.99 -18.12 11.28
CA GLY A 56 -14.65 -18.69 11.39
C GLY A 56 -14.57 -20.18 11.11
N GLU A 57 -15.71 -20.88 11.08
CA GLU A 57 -15.81 -22.29 10.70
C GLU A 57 -16.17 -22.49 9.23
N ASP A 58 -16.61 -21.41 8.55
CA ASP A 58 -16.96 -21.45 7.13
C ASP A 58 -15.70 -21.42 6.26
N GLY A 59 -15.38 -22.58 5.68
CA GLY A 59 -14.22 -22.74 4.79
C GLY A 59 -14.25 -21.86 3.54
N GLN A 60 -15.43 -21.58 2.97
CA GLN A 60 -15.54 -20.69 1.81
C GLN A 60 -15.25 -19.25 2.20
N TRP A 61 -15.79 -18.83 3.35
CA TRP A 61 -15.51 -17.50 3.89
C TRP A 61 -14.03 -17.32 4.20
N LEU A 62 -13.39 -18.28 4.87
CA LEU A 62 -11.95 -18.26 5.15
C LEU A 62 -11.11 -18.16 3.87
N GLN A 63 -11.47 -18.93 2.84
CA GLN A 63 -10.78 -18.90 1.56
C GLN A 63 -10.93 -17.54 0.86
N ALA A 64 -12.12 -16.93 0.93
CA ALA A 64 -12.36 -15.58 0.42
C ALA A 64 -11.50 -14.54 1.16
N GLN A 65 -11.41 -14.61 2.50
CA GLN A 65 -10.59 -13.70 3.28
C GLN A 65 -9.09 -13.87 3.04
N LEU A 66 -8.63 -15.11 2.80
CA LEU A 66 -7.25 -15.39 2.40
C LEU A 66 -6.94 -14.77 1.03
N SER A 67 -7.81 -14.99 0.05
CA SER A 67 -7.68 -14.40 -1.29
C SER A 67 -7.63 -12.87 -1.24
N GLN A 68 -8.53 -12.25 -0.48
CA GLN A 68 -8.56 -10.80 -0.30
C GLN A 68 -7.25 -10.29 0.33
N THR A 69 -6.73 -10.99 1.35
CA THR A 69 -5.47 -10.62 2.00
C THR A 69 -4.29 -10.71 1.03
N GLN A 70 -4.26 -11.75 0.18
CA GLN A 70 -3.23 -11.91 -0.84
C GLN A 70 -3.30 -10.83 -1.91
N GLN A 71 -4.51 -10.43 -2.33
CA GLN A 71 -4.69 -9.34 -3.28
C GLN A 71 -4.16 -8.02 -2.72
N LEU A 72 -4.56 -7.64 -1.51
CA LEU A 72 -4.07 -6.42 -0.84
C LEU A 72 -2.54 -6.41 -0.71
N ALA A 73 -1.95 -7.54 -0.35
CA ALA A 73 -0.49 -7.67 -0.26
C ALA A 73 0.20 -7.55 -1.63
N SER A 74 -0.40 -8.09 -2.69
CA SER A 74 0.11 -7.95 -4.06
C SER A 74 0.07 -6.48 -4.50
N GLU A 75 -1.05 -5.79 -4.28
CA GLU A 75 -1.19 -4.36 -4.58
C GLU A 75 -0.15 -3.52 -3.84
N ALA A 76 0.01 -3.71 -2.54
CA ALA A 76 1.03 -3.02 -1.74
C ALA A 76 2.46 -3.24 -2.26
N ASN A 77 2.79 -4.48 -2.67
CA ASN A 77 4.10 -4.79 -3.24
C ASN A 77 4.33 -4.15 -4.61
N GLN A 78 3.28 -4.07 -5.45
CA GLN A 78 3.34 -3.36 -6.72
C GLN A 78 3.60 -1.86 -6.51
N HIS A 79 2.93 -1.24 -5.53
CA HIS A 79 3.18 0.16 -5.16
C HIS A 79 4.60 0.37 -4.66
N LEU A 80 5.12 -0.51 -3.79
CA LEU A 80 6.51 -0.46 -3.34
C LEU A 80 7.50 -0.56 -4.50
N SER A 81 7.26 -1.48 -5.44
CA SER A 81 8.09 -1.64 -6.65
C SER A 81 8.07 -0.38 -7.52
N ALA A 82 6.88 0.19 -7.78
CA ALA A 82 6.73 1.43 -8.54
C ALA A 82 7.47 2.60 -7.90
N GLN A 83 7.38 2.76 -6.58
CA GLN A 83 8.12 3.81 -5.85
C GLN A 83 9.63 3.60 -5.92
N ARG A 84 10.13 2.36 -5.78
CA ARG A 84 11.55 2.04 -5.93
C ARG A 84 12.07 2.39 -7.33
N MET A 85 11.29 2.10 -8.37
CA MET A 85 11.64 2.47 -9.75
C MET A 85 11.69 3.99 -9.93
N ARG A 86 10.73 4.75 -9.39
CA ARG A 86 10.74 6.23 -9.44
C ARG A 86 12.00 6.79 -8.77
N LEU A 87 12.35 6.31 -7.57
CA LEU A 87 13.56 6.75 -6.86
C LEU A 87 14.85 6.37 -7.60
N GLY A 88 14.91 5.16 -8.17
CA GLY A 88 16.03 4.69 -8.98
C GLY A 88 16.22 5.50 -10.27
N GLY A 89 15.12 5.85 -10.96
CA GLY A 89 15.11 6.74 -12.11
C GLY A 89 15.59 8.16 -11.76
N TYR A 90 15.10 8.70 -10.64
CA TYR A 90 15.55 10.00 -10.12
C TYR A 90 17.05 10.04 -9.81
N ARG A 91 17.63 8.95 -9.29
CA ARG A 91 19.08 8.83 -9.04
C ARG A 91 19.88 8.80 -10.35
N LYS A 92 19.38 8.11 -11.38
CA LYS A 92 20.04 8.07 -12.70
C LYS A 92 19.99 9.42 -13.43
N GLY A 93 18.84 10.10 -13.43
CA GLY A 93 18.67 11.41 -14.04
C GLY A 93 19.60 12.48 -13.43
N ARG A 94 19.72 12.53 -12.10
CA ARG A 94 20.66 13.44 -11.43
C ARG A 94 22.12 13.19 -11.81
N LYS A 95 22.51 11.92 -12.01
CA LYS A 95 23.87 11.59 -12.45
C LYS A 95 24.13 12.07 -13.88
N GLN A 96 23.17 11.91 -14.80
CA GLN A 96 23.28 12.43 -16.16
C GLN A 96 23.39 13.95 -16.21
N VAL A 97 22.50 14.68 -15.51
CA VAL A 97 22.53 16.15 -15.47
C VAL A 97 23.86 16.67 -14.94
N ARG A 98 24.42 16.05 -13.89
CA ARG A 98 25.73 16.41 -13.35
C ARG A 98 26.87 16.19 -14.36
N THR A 99 26.81 15.12 -15.15
CA THR A 99 27.81 14.89 -16.22
C THR A 99 27.72 15.94 -17.31
N TYR A 100 26.51 16.35 -17.74
CA TYR A 100 26.35 17.41 -18.74
C TYR A 100 26.88 18.76 -18.23
N GLN A 101 26.57 19.13 -16.98
CA GLN A 101 27.07 20.38 -16.38
C GLN A 101 28.60 20.41 -16.25
N GLN A 102 29.25 19.28 -15.99
CA GLN A 102 30.72 19.20 -15.93
C GLN A 102 31.37 19.29 -17.31
N ILE A 103 30.73 18.76 -18.36
CA ILE A 103 31.21 18.86 -19.74
C ILE A 103 31.09 20.31 -20.25
N GLU A 104 30.01 21.02 -19.89
CA GLU A 104 29.85 22.44 -20.24
C GLU A 104 30.82 23.35 -19.45
N ALA A 105 31.04 23.09 -18.16
CA ALA A 105 31.97 23.87 -17.34
C ALA A 105 33.46 23.64 -17.69
N GLY A 106 33.80 22.50 -18.31
CA GLY A 106 35.16 22.19 -18.77
C GLY A 106 35.47 22.61 -20.21
N ARG A 107 34.49 23.21 -20.91
CA ARG A 107 34.62 23.74 -22.29
C ARG A 107 34.57 25.27 -22.36
N GLY A 108 34.67 25.96 -21.21
CA GLY A 108 34.83 27.41 -21.11
C GLY A 108 36.29 27.80 -20.99
#